data_AF-A0A3D5FV51-F1
#
_entry.id   AF-A0A3D5FV51-F1
#
_cell.length_a   1.000
_cell.length_b   1.000
_cell.length_c   1.000
_cell.angle_alpha   90.00
_cell.angle_beta   90.00
_cell.angle_gamma   90.00
#
_symmetry.space_group_name_H-M   'P 1'
#
loop_
_entity.id
_entity.type
_entity.pdbx_description
1 polymer ?
#
loop_
_entity_poly.entity_id
_entity_poly.type
_entity_poly.pdbx_seq_one_letter_code
_entity_poly.pdbx_strand_id
1 'polypeptide(L)'
;MSPGAEEFLQSPDPYRTFHPSGPWRKLLDWQGKILFLGDVIGANTYLHALEAWLLNYLEYSLARVTIDGQEEEVPIVDYPGGCREWYGQRKDAAYFRKLEPLGLYRESKVGEAPVSVLDVREFTRAMHEALSEDPELLLHKSACARCAQGRSRLT
;
A
#
# COMPACT_ATOMS: atom_id res chain seq x y z
N MET A 1 -5.61 5.00 -23.40
CA MET A 1 -4.68 4.17 -22.60
C MET A 1 -3.36 4.05 -23.34
N SER A 2 -2.24 4.01 -22.62
CA SER A 2 -0.90 3.88 -23.20
C SER A 2 -0.61 2.43 -23.65
N PRO A 3 0.35 2.22 -24.57
CA PRO A 3 0.74 0.89 -25.03
C PRO A 3 1.16 -0.11 -23.94
N GLY A 4 1.63 0.34 -22.77
CA GLY A 4 2.03 -0.53 -21.66
C GLY A 4 0.93 -0.85 -20.62
N ALA A 5 -0.31 -0.43 -20.83
CA ALA A 5 -1.37 -0.58 -19.82
C ALA A 5 -1.73 -2.05 -19.56
N GLU A 6 -1.80 -2.87 -20.60
CA GLU A 6 -2.12 -4.30 -20.48
C GLU A 6 -1.02 -5.04 -19.71
N GLU A 7 0.24 -4.82 -20.10
CA GLU A 7 1.40 -5.37 -19.39
C GLU A 7 1.42 -4.94 -17.92
N PHE A 8 1.11 -3.67 -17.63
CA PHE A 8 1.09 -3.17 -16.25
C PHE A 8 0.10 -3.94 -15.36
N LEU A 9 -1.08 -4.28 -15.89
CA LEU A 9 -2.15 -4.94 -15.13
C LEU A 9 -1.95 -6.45 -14.95
N GLN A 10 -1.09 -7.08 -15.74
CA GLN A 10 -0.83 -8.51 -15.62
C GLN A 10 -0.24 -8.85 -14.24
N SER A 11 -0.79 -9.89 -13.59
CA SER A 11 -0.22 -10.53 -12.40
C SER A 11 -0.04 -12.02 -12.67
N PRO A 12 1.09 -12.64 -12.29
CA PRO A 12 1.26 -14.09 -12.42
C PRO A 12 0.37 -14.88 -11.45
N ASP A 13 -0.08 -14.24 -10.37
CA ASP A 13 -1.03 -14.78 -9.40
C ASP A 13 -2.08 -13.70 -9.08
N PRO A 14 -3.30 -13.80 -9.63
CA PRO A 14 -4.36 -12.83 -9.35
C PRO A 14 -4.97 -12.98 -7.95
N TYR A 15 -4.67 -14.07 -7.23
CA TYR A 15 -5.16 -14.33 -5.87
C TYR A 15 -4.19 -13.83 -4.79
N ARG A 16 -3.04 -13.27 -5.18
CA ARG A 16 -2.12 -12.55 -4.29
C ARG A 16 -2.17 -11.04 -4.57
N THR A 17 -2.87 -10.29 -3.71
CA THR A 17 -3.19 -8.86 -3.94
C THR A 17 -1.96 -8.00 -4.24
N PHE A 18 -0.85 -8.26 -3.55
CA PHE A 18 0.39 -7.49 -3.67
C PHE A 18 1.55 -8.34 -4.17
N HIS A 19 1.31 -9.26 -5.12
CA HIS A 19 2.34 -10.16 -5.63
C HIS A 19 3.63 -9.38 -6.04
N PRO A 20 4.84 -9.85 -5.67
CA PRO A 20 6.11 -9.16 -5.92
C PRO A 20 6.53 -9.09 -7.40
N SER A 21 5.66 -9.50 -8.32
CA SER A 21 5.79 -9.40 -9.78
C SER A 21 4.50 -8.88 -10.44
N GLY A 22 3.54 -8.42 -9.62
CA GLY A 22 2.28 -7.85 -10.07
C GLY A 22 2.37 -6.33 -10.34
N PRO A 23 1.22 -5.66 -10.54
CA PRO A 23 1.15 -4.26 -10.93
C PRO A 23 1.89 -3.30 -9.98
N TRP A 24 1.84 -3.56 -8.68
CA TRP A 24 2.52 -2.74 -7.68
C TRP A 24 4.05 -2.82 -7.79
N ARG A 25 4.60 -3.99 -8.12
CA ARG A 25 6.03 -4.10 -8.39
C ARG A 25 6.40 -3.37 -9.69
N LYS A 26 5.58 -3.50 -10.73
CA LYS A 26 5.81 -2.79 -12.00
C LYS A 26 5.78 -1.27 -11.81
N LEU A 27 4.92 -0.76 -10.92
CA LEU A 27 4.93 0.66 -10.55
C LEU A 27 6.30 1.11 -10.02
N LEU A 28 6.98 0.27 -9.23
CA LEU A 28 8.35 0.53 -8.78
C LEU A 28 9.39 0.41 -9.90
N ASP A 29 9.37 -0.72 -10.61
CA ASP A 29 10.38 -1.05 -11.63
C ASP A 29 10.33 -0.07 -12.81
N TRP A 30 9.13 0.46 -13.12
CA TRP A 30 8.91 1.44 -14.19
C TRP A 30 9.07 2.88 -13.71
N GLN A 31 9.55 3.09 -12.47
CA GLN A 31 9.81 4.42 -11.90
C GLN A 31 8.55 5.29 -11.88
N GLY A 32 7.44 4.68 -11.49
CA GLY A 32 6.14 5.32 -11.42
C GLY A 32 6.07 6.43 -10.37
N LYS A 33 5.00 7.21 -10.46
CA LYS A 33 4.66 8.25 -9.49
C LYS A 33 3.25 8.02 -8.98
N ILE A 34 3.02 8.35 -7.72
CA ILE A 34 1.68 8.36 -7.13
C ILE A 34 1.24 9.81 -7.03
N LEU A 35 0.07 10.11 -7.60
CA LEU A 35 -0.59 11.40 -7.53
C LEU A 35 -1.76 11.28 -6.56
N PHE A 36 -1.71 12.07 -5.48
CA PHE A 36 -2.83 12.25 -4.56
C PHE A 36 -3.64 13.45 -5.01
N LEU A 37 -4.94 13.25 -5.22
CA LEU A 37 -5.89 14.29 -5.59
C LEU A 37 -6.74 14.67 -4.36
N GLY A 38 -6.56 15.88 -3.85
CA GLY A 38 -7.11 16.31 -2.57
C GLY A 38 -6.20 15.98 -1.39
N ASP A 39 -6.65 16.31 -0.17
CA ASP A 39 -5.93 16.03 1.07
C ASP A 39 -6.14 14.57 1.51
N VAL A 40 -5.59 13.64 0.71
CA VAL A 40 -5.82 12.19 0.82
C VAL A 40 -4.53 11.40 0.87
N ILE A 41 -3.44 11.99 1.35
CA ILE A 41 -2.12 11.35 1.40
C ILE A 41 -2.09 10.07 2.25
N GLY A 42 -3.02 9.98 3.20
CA GLY A 42 -3.28 8.78 4.00
C GLY A 42 -3.80 7.61 3.15
N ALA A 43 -4.50 7.84 2.05
CA ALA A 43 -5.08 6.81 1.18
C ALA A 43 -4.05 6.20 0.20
N ASN A 44 -2.82 5.96 0.65
CA ASN A 44 -1.74 5.42 -0.17
C ASN A 44 -1.77 3.88 -0.18
N THR A 45 -2.50 3.28 -1.13
CA THR A 45 -2.57 1.82 -1.29
C THR A 45 -1.21 1.15 -1.49
N TYR A 46 -0.20 1.87 -2.00
CA TYR A 46 1.14 1.32 -2.21
C TYR A 46 1.83 0.91 -0.91
N LEU A 47 1.45 1.49 0.24
CA LEU A 47 1.95 1.07 1.56
C LEU A 47 1.69 -0.42 1.82
N HIS A 48 0.56 -0.96 1.37
CA HIS A 48 0.24 -2.38 1.53
C HIS A 48 1.14 -3.29 0.70
N ALA A 49 1.59 -2.82 -0.46
CA ALA A 49 2.58 -3.55 -1.24
C ALA A 49 3.89 -3.69 -0.45
N LEU A 50 4.31 -2.62 0.23
CA LEU A 50 5.49 -2.65 1.09
C LEU A 50 5.29 -3.54 2.33
N GLU A 51 4.11 -3.51 2.97
CA GLU A 51 3.78 -4.45 4.06
C GLU A 51 3.91 -5.91 3.59
N ALA A 52 3.36 -6.24 2.43
CA ALA A 52 3.42 -7.59 1.85
C ALA A 52 4.86 -8.03 1.57
N TRP A 53 5.68 -7.16 1.00
CA TRP A 53 7.04 -7.50 0.58
C TRP A 53 8.05 -7.53 1.72
N LEU A 54 7.83 -6.74 2.77
CA LEU A 54 8.85 -6.50 3.81
C LEU A 54 8.48 -7.10 5.16
N LEU A 55 7.19 -7.26 5.48
CA LEU A 55 6.75 -7.51 6.86
C LEU A 55 5.89 -8.77 7.03
N ASN A 56 5.44 -9.39 5.93
CA ASN A 56 4.79 -10.72 5.89
C ASN A 56 3.69 -10.99 6.96
N TYR A 57 3.00 -9.95 7.47
CA TYR A 57 1.93 -10.11 8.47
C TYR A 57 0.52 -10.01 7.90
N LEU A 58 0.40 -9.68 6.60
CA LEU A 58 -0.90 -9.54 5.93
C LEU A 58 -1.64 -10.87 5.91
N GLU A 59 -2.96 -10.78 5.90
CA GLU A 59 -3.84 -11.94 6.09
C GLU A 59 -4.30 -12.50 4.75
N TYR A 60 -5.10 -13.56 4.84
CA TYR A 60 -5.97 -13.92 3.73
C TYR A 60 -7.39 -13.41 3.98
N SER A 61 -8.16 -13.25 2.91
CA SER A 61 -9.61 -13.06 2.93
C SER A 61 -10.24 -13.98 1.88
N LEU A 62 -11.55 -14.13 1.88
CA LEU A 62 -12.28 -14.76 0.78
C LEU A 62 -12.79 -13.68 -0.17
N ALA A 63 -12.69 -13.93 -1.47
CA ALA A 63 -13.34 -13.14 -2.51
C ALA A 63 -14.31 -14.02 -3.30
N ARG A 64 -15.42 -13.43 -3.73
CA ARG A 64 -16.37 -14.07 -4.65
C ARG A 64 -15.97 -13.72 -6.07
N VAL A 65 -15.73 -14.73 -6.89
CA VAL A 65 -15.37 -14.61 -8.31
C VAL A 65 -16.33 -15.40 -9.16
N THR A 66 -16.45 -15.01 -10.43
CA THR A 66 -17.22 -15.78 -11.42
C THR A 66 -16.24 -16.46 -12.36
N ILE A 67 -16.24 -17.80 -12.37
CA ILE A 67 -15.41 -18.64 -13.24
C ILE A 67 -16.37 -19.47 -14.08
N ASP A 68 -16.26 -19.37 -15.42
CA ASP A 68 -17.12 -20.10 -16.37
C ASP A 68 -18.63 -19.98 -16.07
N GLY A 69 -19.06 -18.81 -15.58
CA GLY A 69 -20.45 -18.52 -15.24
C GLY A 69 -20.92 -19.03 -13.87
N GLN A 70 -20.05 -19.65 -13.08
CA GLN A 70 -20.33 -20.09 -11.71
C GLN A 70 -19.68 -19.15 -10.69
N GLU A 71 -20.41 -18.84 -9.61
CA GLU A 71 -19.84 -18.10 -8.48
C GLU A 71 -19.07 -19.04 -7.56
N GLU A 72 -17.83 -18.67 -7.26
CA GLU A 72 -16.94 -19.40 -6.37
C GLU A 72 -16.35 -18.46 -5.30
N GLU A 73 -16.09 -18.99 -4.11
CA GLU A 73 -15.29 -18.30 -3.08
C GLU A 73 -13.85 -18.78 -3.17
N VAL A 74 -12.94 -17.84 -3.43
CA VAL A 74 -11.50 -18.10 -3.55
C VAL A 74 -10.73 -17.40 -2.44
N PRO A 75 -9.69 -18.03 -1.86
CA PRO A 75 -8.82 -17.36 -0.91
C PRO A 75 -7.94 -16.35 -1.64
N ILE A 76 -7.91 -15.11 -1.13
CA ILE A 76 -7.00 -14.04 -1.55
C ILE A 76 -6.00 -13.82 -0.43
N VAL A 77 -4.71 -13.86 -0.74
CA VAL A 77 -3.62 -13.57 0.21
C VAL A 77 -3.10 -12.14 0.04
N ASP A 78 -2.27 -11.70 0.99
CA ASP A 78 -1.82 -10.31 1.15
C ASP A 78 -2.99 -9.32 1.34
N TYR A 79 -4.06 -9.76 2.01
CA TYR A 79 -5.21 -8.91 2.30
C TYR A 79 -4.88 -7.88 3.39
N PRO A 80 -5.06 -6.58 3.11
CA PRO A 80 -4.72 -5.52 4.05
C PRO A 80 -5.82 -5.29 5.09
N GLY A 81 -6.15 -6.31 5.88
CA GLY A 81 -7.12 -6.22 6.97
C GLY A 81 -6.65 -5.37 8.16
N GLY A 82 -7.57 -4.93 9.03
CA GLY A 82 -7.24 -4.10 10.20
C GLY A 82 -7.92 -2.73 10.16
N CYS A 83 -7.71 -1.90 11.18
CA CYS A 83 -8.38 -0.60 11.27
C CYS A 83 -7.79 0.46 10.33
N ARG A 84 -6.55 0.26 9.84
CA ARG A 84 -5.86 1.15 8.88
C ARG A 84 -5.98 2.63 9.26
N GLU A 85 -5.75 2.91 10.54
CA GLU A 85 -6.00 4.21 11.18
C GLU A 85 -5.37 5.39 10.41
N TRP A 86 -4.20 5.14 9.82
CA TRP A 86 -3.46 6.10 9.03
C TRP A 86 -4.20 6.63 7.79
N TYR A 87 -5.25 5.95 7.29
CA TYR A 87 -6.16 6.49 6.27
C TYR A 87 -6.82 7.79 6.70
N GLY A 88 -7.30 7.85 7.94
CA GLY A 88 -8.00 9.01 8.49
C GLY A 88 -7.06 10.08 9.04
N GLN A 89 -5.83 9.71 9.41
CA GLN A 89 -4.86 10.61 10.03
C GLN A 89 -4.17 11.54 9.02
N ARG A 90 -4.19 11.22 7.71
CA ARG A 90 -3.54 12.04 6.67
C ARG A 90 -2.08 12.35 7.04
N LYS A 91 -1.71 13.64 7.16
CA LYS A 91 -0.37 14.08 7.55
C LYS A 91 -0.01 13.77 9.02
N ASP A 92 -0.98 13.47 9.87
CA ASP A 92 -0.73 13.07 11.26
C ASP A 92 -0.31 11.60 11.41
N ALA A 93 -0.45 10.81 10.33
CA ALA A 93 -0.07 9.40 10.33
C ALA A 93 1.40 9.22 10.73
N ALA A 94 1.70 8.20 11.54
CA ALA A 94 3.04 7.97 12.07
C ALA A 94 4.09 7.82 10.96
N TYR A 95 3.78 7.07 9.90
CA TYR A 95 4.67 6.95 8.74
C TYR A 95 4.90 8.29 8.04
N PHE A 96 3.86 9.12 7.91
CA PHE A 96 3.98 10.41 7.22
C PHE A 96 4.91 11.33 8.00
N ARG A 97 4.68 11.48 9.31
CA ARG A 97 5.54 12.30 10.19
C ARG A 97 6.98 11.82 10.21
N LYS A 98 7.20 10.49 10.13
CA LYS A 98 8.55 9.92 10.05
C LYS A 98 9.26 10.28 8.75
N LEU A 99 8.55 10.37 7.63
CA LEU A 99 9.11 10.64 6.31
C LEU A 99 9.07 12.12 5.89
N GLU A 100 8.25 12.95 6.53
CA GLU A 100 8.08 14.38 6.19
C GLU A 100 9.41 15.15 6.10
N PRO A 101 10.38 14.99 7.03
CA PRO A 101 11.65 15.71 6.95
C PRO A 101 12.50 15.39 5.71
N LEU A 102 12.21 14.29 5.01
CA LEU A 102 12.93 13.87 3.81
C LEU A 102 12.44 14.58 2.54
N GLY A 103 11.34 15.35 2.61
CA GLY A 103 10.85 16.15 1.48
C GLY A 103 10.38 15.33 0.28
N LEU A 104 9.90 14.10 0.49
CA LEU A 104 9.52 13.16 -0.58
C LEU A 104 8.27 13.59 -1.35
N TYR A 105 7.42 14.41 -0.74
CA TYR A 105 6.14 14.84 -1.31
C TYR A 105 6.28 16.21 -1.96
N ARG A 106 5.97 16.27 -3.26
CA ARG A 106 5.89 17.52 -4.00
C ARG A 106 4.45 17.99 -4.03
N GLU A 107 4.16 19.10 -3.36
CA GLU A 107 2.82 19.64 -3.23
C GLU A 107 2.56 20.76 -4.26
N SER A 108 1.34 20.80 -4.79
CA SER A 108 0.88 21.82 -5.73
C SER A 108 -0.66 21.90 -5.68
N LYS A 109 -1.25 22.57 -6.69
CA LYS A 109 -2.70 22.59 -6.91
C LYS A 109 -3.06 22.33 -8.36
N VAL A 110 -4.22 21.71 -8.58
CA VAL A 110 -4.90 21.64 -9.87
C VAL A 110 -6.26 22.34 -9.70
N GLY A 111 -6.37 23.56 -10.22
CA GLY A 111 -7.45 24.47 -9.81
C GLY A 111 -7.33 24.77 -8.31
N GLU A 112 -8.40 24.54 -7.56
CA GLU A 112 -8.41 24.68 -6.10
C GLU A 112 -8.07 23.38 -5.35
N ALA A 113 -8.00 22.25 -6.05
CA ALA A 113 -7.70 20.97 -5.41
C ALA A 113 -6.20 20.88 -5.07
N PRO A 114 -5.83 20.65 -3.80
CA PRO A 114 -4.44 20.35 -3.47
C PRO A 114 -4.06 19.03 -4.12
N VAL A 115 -2.84 18.95 -4.64
CA VAL A 115 -2.29 17.73 -5.20
C VAL A 115 -0.92 17.49 -4.61
N SER A 116 -0.61 16.23 -4.33
CA SER A 116 0.73 15.83 -3.90
C SER A 116 1.23 14.72 -4.81
N VAL A 117 2.49 14.81 -5.21
CA VAL A 117 3.16 13.80 -6.05
C VAL A 117 4.29 13.17 -5.26
N LEU A 118 4.39 11.85 -5.39
CA LEU A 118 5.39 11.02 -4.75
C LEU A 118 6.13 10.19 -5.81
N ASP A 119 7.46 10.18 -5.75
CA ASP A 119 8.28 9.24 -6.52
C ASP A 119 8.30 7.88 -5.81
N VAL A 120 7.92 6.82 -6.52
CA VAL A 120 7.76 5.49 -5.91
C VAL A 120 9.08 4.88 -5.48
N ARG A 121 10.20 5.18 -6.18
CA ARG A 121 11.51 4.64 -5.82
C ARG A 121 12.05 5.31 -4.56
N GLU A 122 11.98 6.64 -4.50
CA GLU A 122 12.42 7.39 -3.33
C GLU A 122 11.59 7.00 -2.10
N PHE A 123 10.27 6.89 -2.27
CA PHE A 123 9.37 6.46 -1.21
C PHE A 123 9.64 5.03 -0.73
N THR A 124 9.83 4.09 -1.65
CA THR A 124 10.11 2.69 -1.31
C THR A 124 11.38 2.56 -0.48
N ARG A 125 12.44 3.27 -0.88
CA ARG A 125 13.70 3.28 -0.12
C ARG A 125 13.50 3.83 1.29
N ALA A 126 12.85 4.98 1.40
CA ALA A 126 12.63 5.62 2.70
C ALA A 126 11.70 4.78 3.62
N MET A 127 10.65 4.17 3.06
CA MET A 127 9.79 3.26 3.81
C MET A 127 10.51 1.97 4.21
N HIS A 128 11.37 1.41 3.37
CA HIS A 128 12.18 0.24 3.73
C HIS A 128 13.05 0.53 4.95
N GLU A 129 13.74 1.68 4.97
CA GLU A 129 14.52 2.15 6.12
C GLU A 129 13.61 2.33 7.35
N ALA A 130 12.48 3.04 7.20
CA ALA A 130 11.57 3.32 8.30
C ALA A 130 10.94 2.04 8.92
N LEU A 131 10.60 1.05 8.09
CA LEU A 131 10.03 -0.24 8.52
C LEU A 131 11.09 -1.19 9.07
N SER A 132 12.34 -1.09 8.63
CA SER A 132 13.44 -1.83 9.24
C SER A 132 13.70 -1.35 10.68
N GLU A 133 13.52 -0.06 10.94
CA GLU A 133 13.63 0.53 12.29
C GLU A 133 12.41 0.28 13.17
N ASP A 134 11.20 0.36 12.61
CA ASP A 134 9.94 0.09 13.31
C ASP A 134 9.03 -0.78 12.42
N PRO A 135 9.12 -2.12 12.51
CA PRO A 135 8.29 -3.05 11.75
C PRO A 135 6.79 -2.89 12.00
N GLU A 136 6.41 -2.21 13.08
CA GLU A 136 5.03 -1.98 13.47
C GLU A 136 4.51 -0.58 13.08
N LEU A 137 5.28 0.22 12.34
CA LEU A 137 4.96 1.63 12.03
C LEU A 137 3.58 1.84 11.41
N LEU A 138 3.09 0.86 10.65
CA LEU A 138 1.79 0.89 9.96
C LEU A 138 0.65 0.20 10.75
N LEU A 139 0.95 -0.31 11.95
CA LEU A 139 0.01 -0.98 12.82
C LEU A 139 -0.42 -0.08 13.99
N HIS A 140 -1.73 0.07 14.17
CA HIS A 140 -2.27 0.83 15.29
C HIS A 140 -1.89 0.19 16.63
N LYS A 141 -1.18 0.93 17.48
CA LYS A 141 -0.59 0.43 18.73
C LYS A 141 -1.61 0.15 19.85
N SER A 142 -2.81 0.75 19.80
CA SER A 142 -3.85 0.56 20.82
C SER A 142 -5.02 -0.32 20.33
N ALA A 143 -5.69 -1.01 21.27
CA ALA A 143 -7.01 -1.70 21.26
C ALA A 143 -7.54 -2.48 20.02
N CYS A 144 -6.93 -2.39 18.85
CA CYS A 144 -7.37 -3.07 17.63
C CYS A 144 -6.85 -4.51 17.62
N ALA A 145 -7.76 -5.47 17.78
CA ALA A 145 -7.45 -6.90 17.77
C ALA A 145 -6.72 -7.34 16.50
N ARG A 146 -7.13 -6.85 15.32
CA ARG A 146 -6.47 -7.17 14.04
C ARG A 146 -5.04 -6.61 13.96
N CYS A 147 -4.80 -5.40 14.46
CA CYS A 147 -3.44 -4.85 14.50
C CYS A 147 -2.58 -5.59 15.54
N ALA A 148 -3.14 -6.04 16.66
CA ALA A 148 -2.43 -6.89 17.62
C ALA A 148 -2.04 -8.23 17.02
N GLN A 149 -2.94 -8.83 16.23
CA GLN A 149 -2.65 -10.05 15.48
C GLN A 149 -1.55 -9.81 14.43
N GLY A 150 -1.59 -8.71 13.67
CA GLY A 150 -0.52 -8.33 12.76
C GLY A 150 0.84 -8.24 13.46
N ARG A 151 0.90 -7.60 14.63
CA ARG A 151 2.14 -7.53 15.44
C ARG A 151 2.67 -8.90 15.85
N SER A 152 1.79 -9.83 16.24
CA SER A 152 2.22 -11.19 16.61
C SER A 152 2.82 -12.00 15.46
N ARG A 153 2.65 -11.58 14.20
CA ARG A 153 3.22 -12.23 13.01
C ARG A 153 4.53 -11.61 12.53
N LEU A 154 4.96 -10.50 13.13
CA LEU A 154 6.22 -9.81 12.78
C LEU A 154 7.47 -10.48 13.39
N THR A 155 7.31 -11.62 14.08
CA THR A 155 8.36 -12.36 14.79
C THR A 155 9.23 -13.21 13.88
#